data_AF-A0A4R8T284-F1
#
_entry.id   AF-A0A4R8T284-F1
#
_cell.length_a   1.000
_cell.length_b   1.000
_cell.length_c   1.000
_cell.angle_alpha   90.00
_cell.angle_beta   90.00
_cell.angle_gamma   90.00
#
_symmetry.space_group_name_H-M   'P 1'
#
loop_
_entity.id
_entity.type
_entity.pdbx_description
1 polymer ?
#
loop_
_entity_poly.entity_id
_entity_poly.type
_entity_poly.pdbx_seq_one_letter_code
_entity_poly.pdbx_strand_id
1 'polypeptide(L)'
;MRIPPAEVLLSWPRPNYTDPVKRGPSLLIIEIVFLGMALTCLGLRMYVRLVKIRRAWWDDWLMVAASMFCTAVIVCVILAGELYGWNVHVWDVRLSEVSKSRQVSMAAQTLFLFASGLSKLSILSSYLRIAAPGTWFWRLTWVTGAVVFALIWIFLIVLWTQCA
;
A
#
# COMPACT_ATOMS: atom_id res chain seq x y z
N MET A 1 0.81 18.31 -0.85
CA MET A 1 1.77 18.86 0.14
C MET A 1 1.46 20.34 0.27
N ARG A 2 1.18 20.81 1.48
CA ARG A 2 1.02 22.25 1.74
C ARG A 2 2.40 22.89 1.64
N ILE A 3 2.52 24.00 0.90
CA ILE A 3 3.79 24.75 0.85
C ILE A 3 4.06 25.24 2.28
N PRO A 4 5.25 24.97 2.85
CA PRO A 4 5.57 25.43 4.19
C PRO A 4 5.58 26.97 4.24
N PRO A 5 5.19 27.57 5.37
CA PRO A 5 5.21 29.03 5.53
C PRO A 5 6.62 29.58 5.32
N ALA A 6 6.71 30.82 4.86
CA ALA A 6 7.97 31.46 4.46
C ALA A 6 9.02 31.46 5.58
N GLU A 7 8.59 31.62 6.84
CA GLU A 7 9.46 31.55 8.02
C GLU A 7 10.21 30.22 8.11
N VAL A 8 9.53 29.10 7.81
CA VAL A 8 10.12 27.76 7.83
C VAL A 8 11.09 27.58 6.67
N LEU A 9 10.73 28.06 5.47
CA LEU A 9 11.61 28.01 4.29
C LEU A 9 12.91 28.77 4.53
N LEU A 10 12.86 29.93 5.19
CA LEU A 10 14.03 30.75 5.51
C LEU A 10 14.94 30.11 6.58
N SER A 11 14.38 29.26 7.45
CA SER A 11 15.17 28.53 8.45
C SER A 11 15.96 27.34 7.88
N TRP A 12 15.72 26.95 6.63
CA TRP A 12 16.37 25.77 6.05
C TRP A 12 17.86 26.02 5.74
N PRO A 13 18.72 25.01 5.94
CA PRO A 13 20.12 25.10 5.55
C PRO A 13 20.25 25.17 4.02
N ARG A 14 21.43 25.57 3.54
CA ARG A 14 21.72 25.60 2.10
C ARG A 14 21.57 24.18 1.52
N PRO A 15 20.77 23.99 0.46
CA PRO A 15 20.62 22.69 -0.21
C PRO A 15 21.95 22.11 -0.66
N ASN A 16 22.18 20.83 -0.38
CA ASN A 16 23.31 20.07 -0.89
C ASN A 16 22.82 19.03 -1.92
N TYR A 17 22.90 19.39 -3.21
CA TYR A 17 22.49 18.51 -4.31
C TYR A 17 23.57 17.51 -4.76
N THR A 18 24.80 17.65 -4.28
CA THR A 18 25.95 16.84 -4.71
C THR A 18 26.19 15.62 -3.84
N ASP A 19 26.11 15.78 -2.52
CA ASP A 19 26.26 14.68 -1.56
C ASP A 19 25.32 14.86 -0.34
N PRO A 20 24.00 14.73 -0.54
CA PRO A 20 23.04 14.88 0.53
C PRO A 20 23.14 13.74 1.55
N VAL A 21 22.92 14.06 2.83
CA VAL A 21 22.84 13.05 3.89
C VAL A 21 21.60 12.18 3.65
N LYS A 22 21.82 10.88 3.45
CA LYS A 22 20.76 9.89 3.20
C LYS A 22 20.37 9.17 4.50
N ARG A 23 19.10 8.77 4.62
CA ARG A 23 18.57 7.98 5.76
C ARG A 23 18.96 6.49 5.77
N GLY A 24 19.95 6.09 4.96
CA GLY A 24 20.45 4.72 4.86
C GLY A 24 19.43 3.72 4.30
N PRO A 25 19.80 2.43 4.18
CA PRO A 25 18.95 1.38 3.60
C PRO A 25 17.91 0.80 4.57
N SER A 26 17.67 1.46 5.72
CA SER A 26 16.82 0.95 6.81
C SER A 26 15.41 0.60 6.32
N LEU A 27 14.81 1.51 5.54
CA LEU A 27 13.47 1.31 4.99
C LEU A 27 13.42 0.10 4.04
N LEU A 28 14.41 -0.05 3.16
CA LEU A 28 14.50 -1.16 2.23
C LEU A 28 14.59 -2.51 2.95
N ILE A 29 15.39 -2.59 4.01
CA ILE A 29 15.55 -3.82 4.80
C ILE A 29 14.21 -4.21 5.43
N ILE A 30 13.52 -3.25 6.04
CA ILE A 30 12.22 -3.48 6.68
C ILE A 30 11.20 -4.00 5.66
N GLU A 31 11.04 -3.31 4.53
CA GLU A 31 10.08 -3.69 3.49
C GLU A 31 10.31 -5.12 2.95
N ILE A 32 11.57 -5.49 2.68
CA ILE A 32 11.90 -6.83 2.16
C ILE A 32 11.61 -7.92 3.20
N VAL A 33 11.93 -7.68 4.48
CA VAL A 33 11.69 -8.66 5.55
C VAL A 33 10.19 -8.89 5.75
N PHE A 34 9.40 -7.82 5.82
CA PHE A 34 7.95 -7.93 5.99
C PHE A 34 7.26 -8.54 4.76
N LEU A 35 7.71 -8.20 3.55
CA LEU A 35 7.21 -8.83 2.32
C LEU A 35 7.52 -10.32 2.30
N GLY A 36 8.76 -10.71 2.63
CA GLY A 36 9.16 -12.12 2.69
C GLY A 36 8.31 -12.91 3.69
N MET A 37 8.06 -12.33 4.87
CA MET A 37 7.19 -12.94 5.87
C MET A 37 5.74 -13.08 5.36
N ALA A 38 5.19 -12.02 4.75
CA ALA A 38 3.84 -12.02 4.21
C ALA A 38 3.65 -13.04 3.07
N LEU A 39 4.60 -13.11 2.14
CA LEU A 39 4.58 -14.08 1.03
C LEU A 39 4.75 -15.51 1.53
N THR A 40 5.55 -15.74 2.57
CA THR A 40 5.69 -17.06 3.20
C THR A 40 4.36 -17.50 3.82
N CYS A 41 3.70 -16.63 4.57
CA CYS A 41 2.37 -16.91 5.14
C CYS A 41 1.33 -17.18 4.04
N LEU A 42 1.34 -16.41 2.95
CA LEU A 42 0.45 -16.65 1.81
C LEU A 42 0.76 -17.96 1.10
N GLY A 43 2.04 -18.29 0.90
CA GLY A 43 2.47 -19.55 0.31
C GLY A 43 2.00 -20.76 1.12
N LEU A 44 2.14 -20.71 2.45
CA LEU A 44 1.61 -21.73 3.35
C LEU A 44 0.08 -21.83 3.26
N ARG A 45 -0.63 -20.69 3.20
CA ARG A 45 -2.09 -20.67 3.01
C ARG A 45 -2.49 -21.37 1.71
N MET A 46 -1.86 -21.01 0.59
CA MET A 46 -2.14 -21.60 -0.72
C MET A 46 -1.79 -23.09 -0.75
N TYR A 47 -0.69 -23.50 -0.13
CA TYR A 47 -0.32 -24.91 -0.02
C TYR A 47 -1.40 -25.73 0.71
N VAL A 48 -1.88 -25.25 1.86
CA VAL A 48 -2.94 -25.93 2.61
C VAL A 48 -4.24 -26.00 1.79
N ARG A 49 -4.61 -24.92 1.09
CA ARG A 49 -5.87 -24.84 0.34
C ARG A 49 -5.86 -25.67 -0.95
N LEU A 50 -4.79 -25.58 -1.73
CA LEU A 50 -4.66 -26.24 -3.03
C LEU A 50 -4.23 -27.71 -2.88
N VAL A 51 -3.27 -28.01 -2.01
CA VAL A 51 -2.68 -29.35 -1.93
C VAL A 51 -3.35 -30.22 -0.88
N LYS A 52 -3.54 -29.69 0.34
CA LYS A 52 -4.11 -30.48 1.46
C LYS A 52 -5.64 -30.58 1.38
N ILE A 53 -6.33 -29.45 1.26
CA ILE A 53 -7.80 -29.38 1.24
C ILE A 53 -8.37 -29.58 -0.17
N ARG A 54 -7.58 -29.26 -1.21
CA ARG A 54 -7.98 -29.29 -2.63
C ARG A 54 -9.27 -28.50 -2.93
N ARG A 55 -9.48 -27.40 -2.21
CA ARG A 55 -10.58 -26.46 -2.44
C ARG A 55 -10.08 -25.03 -2.27
N ALA A 56 -9.95 -24.33 -3.41
CA ALA A 56 -9.75 -22.89 -3.45
C ALA A 56 -11.10 -22.19 -3.55
N TRP A 57 -11.20 -21.04 -2.88
CA TRP A 57 -12.36 -20.16 -2.98
C TRP A 57 -11.94 -18.76 -3.42
N TRP A 58 -12.92 -17.89 -3.70
CA TRP A 58 -12.70 -16.50 -4.11
C TRP A 58 -11.79 -15.74 -3.14
N ASP A 59 -11.91 -16.00 -1.84
CA ASP A 59 -11.02 -15.47 -0.80
C ASP A 59 -9.52 -15.69 -1.09
N ASP A 60 -9.13 -16.89 -1.54
CA ASP A 60 -7.72 -17.21 -1.77
C ASP A 60 -7.18 -16.42 -2.98
N TRP A 61 -7.98 -16.30 -4.05
CA TRP A 61 -7.62 -15.49 -5.23
C TRP A 61 -7.57 -14.00 -4.93
N LEU A 62 -8.49 -13.49 -4.10
CA LEU A 62 -8.47 -12.11 -3.63
C LEU A 62 -7.20 -11.81 -2.83
N MET A 63 -6.75 -12.75 -2.00
CA MET A 63 -5.50 -12.59 -1.24
C MET A 63 -4.26 -12.62 -2.14
N VAL A 64 -4.25 -13.47 -3.17
CA VAL A 64 -3.17 -13.49 -4.17
C VAL A 64 -3.13 -12.15 -4.92
N ALA A 65 -4.28 -11.65 -5.40
CA ALA A 65 -4.35 -10.33 -6.04
C ALA A 65 -3.87 -9.21 -5.09
N ALA A 66 -4.29 -9.23 -3.82
CA ALA A 66 -3.84 -8.29 -2.81
C ALA A 66 -2.31 -8.30 -2.62
N SER A 67 -1.70 -9.49 -2.62
CA SER A 67 -0.24 -9.64 -2.50
C SER A 67 0.52 -9.08 -3.69
N MET A 68 -0.04 -9.19 -4.91
CA MET A 68 0.54 -8.60 -6.10
C MET A 68 0.56 -7.07 -5.99
N PHE A 69 -0.56 -6.46 -5.58
CA PHE A 69 -0.62 -5.01 -5.35
C PHE A 69 0.31 -4.57 -4.22
N CYS A 70 0.39 -5.32 -3.13
CA CYS A 70 1.31 -5.04 -2.02
C CYS A 70 2.77 -5.05 -2.50
N THR A 71 3.16 -6.05 -3.30
CA THR A 71 4.50 -6.12 -3.90
C THR A 71 4.76 -4.91 -4.80
N ALA A 72 3.78 -4.49 -5.60
CA ALA A 72 3.90 -3.31 -6.45
C ALA A 72 4.10 -2.02 -5.63
N VAL A 73 3.41 -1.85 -4.49
CA VAL A 73 3.64 -0.73 -3.57
C VAL A 73 5.08 -0.69 -3.10
N ILE A 74 5.63 -1.84 -2.67
CA ILE A 74 7.00 -1.93 -2.18
C ILE A 74 8.01 -1.56 -3.27
N VAL A 75 7.79 -2.02 -4.50
CA VAL A 75 8.61 -1.62 -5.65
C VAL A 75 8.54 -0.09 -5.87
N CYS A 76 7.36 0.52 -5.80
CA CYS A 76 7.23 1.97 -5.92
C CYS A 76 7.98 2.72 -4.82
N VAL A 77 7.92 2.24 -3.58
CA VAL A 77 8.61 2.87 -2.44
C VAL A 77 10.13 2.75 -2.57
N ILE A 78 10.64 1.59 -3.00
CA ILE A 78 12.07 1.40 -3.25
C ILE A 78 12.55 2.32 -4.38
N LEU A 79 11.81 2.39 -5.49
CA LEU A 79 12.12 3.32 -6.59
C LEU A 79 12.12 4.78 -6.12
N ALA A 80 11.18 5.15 -5.23
CA ALA A 80 11.11 6.49 -4.68
C ALA A 80 12.30 6.83 -3.76
N GLY A 81 12.77 5.86 -2.99
CA GLY A 81 13.97 5.97 -2.15
C GLY A 81 15.24 6.17 -2.96
N GLU A 82 15.45 5.34 -3.99
CA GLU A 82 16.70 5.30 -4.75
C GLU A 82 16.79 6.39 -5.82
N LEU A 83 15.69 6.68 -6.53
CA LEU A 83 15.70 7.56 -7.70
C LEU A 83 15.07 8.93 -7.45
N TYR A 84 14.06 9.02 -6.57
CA TYR A 84 13.22 10.23 -6.43
C TYR A 84 13.40 10.97 -5.10
N GLY A 85 14.50 10.70 -4.39
CA GLY A 85 14.91 11.50 -3.25
C GLY A 85 14.07 11.34 -1.98
N TRP A 86 13.34 10.23 -1.80
CA TRP A 86 12.62 9.98 -0.54
C TRP A 86 13.56 9.67 0.64
N ASN A 87 14.83 9.38 0.35
CA ASN A 87 15.85 9.09 1.34
C ASN A 87 16.65 10.33 1.78
N VAL A 88 16.36 11.54 1.26
CA VAL A 88 17.08 12.79 1.60
C VAL A 88 16.13 13.84 2.21
N HIS A 89 16.67 14.89 2.80
CA HIS A 89 15.87 15.97 3.36
C HIS A 89 15.16 16.79 2.27
N VAL A 90 14.02 17.40 2.63
CA VAL A 90 13.14 18.13 1.68
C VAL A 90 13.86 19.26 0.93
N TRP A 91 14.82 19.93 1.58
CA TRP A 91 15.60 21.00 0.97
C TRP A 91 16.68 20.49 0.01
N ASP A 92 17.11 19.24 0.13
CA ASP A 92 18.13 18.61 -0.74
C ASP A 92 17.52 17.95 -2.00
N VAL A 93 16.19 17.93 -2.12
CA VAL A 93 15.50 17.37 -3.30
C VAL A 93 15.54 18.36 -4.45
N ARG A 94 16.01 17.93 -5.62
CA ARG A 94 15.96 18.72 -6.85
C ARG A 94 14.51 18.93 -7.31
N LEU A 95 14.16 20.15 -7.72
CA LEU A 95 12.81 20.48 -8.22
C LEU A 95 12.37 19.58 -9.39
N SER A 96 13.30 19.15 -10.25
CA SER A 96 13.02 18.21 -11.36
C SER A 96 12.53 16.85 -10.88
N GLU A 97 12.94 16.42 -9.68
CA GLU A 97 12.58 15.13 -9.10
C GLU A 97 11.30 15.22 -8.26
N VAL A 98 10.89 16.41 -7.83
CA VAL A 98 9.65 16.62 -7.06
C VAL A 98 8.41 16.16 -7.85
N SER A 99 8.35 16.46 -9.14
CA SER A 99 7.23 16.05 -10.00
C SER A 99 7.15 14.53 -10.16
N LYS A 100 8.29 13.87 -10.42
CA LYS A 100 8.35 12.40 -10.54
C LYS A 100 8.05 11.71 -9.21
N SER A 101 8.60 12.24 -8.12
CA SER A 101 8.32 11.81 -6.74
C SER A 101 6.83 11.87 -6.42
N ARG A 102 6.12 12.92 -6.88
CA ARG A 102 4.67 13.02 -6.74
C ARG A 102 3.93 11.95 -7.54
N GLN A 103 4.31 11.72 -8.80
CA GLN A 103 3.70 10.68 -9.64
C GLN A 103 3.85 9.29 -9.01
N VAL A 104 5.03 8.97 -8.49
CA VAL A 104 5.27 7.68 -7.81
C VAL A 104 4.48 7.59 -6.50
N SER A 105 4.37 8.69 -5.74
CA SER A 105 3.54 8.74 -4.54
C SER A 105 2.07 8.44 -4.85
N MET A 106 1.54 9.02 -5.93
CA MET A 106 0.18 8.80 -6.40
C MET A 106 -0.06 7.34 -6.83
N ALA A 107 0.89 6.77 -7.57
CA ALA A 107 0.86 5.36 -7.96
C ALA A 107 0.87 4.44 -6.73
N ALA A 108 1.80 4.66 -5.79
CA ALA A 108 1.92 3.88 -4.57
C ALA A 108 0.64 3.93 -3.71
N GLN A 109 0.05 5.11 -3.54
CA GLN A 109 -1.21 5.27 -2.79
C GLN A 109 -2.38 4.54 -3.48
N THR A 110 -2.45 4.60 -4.81
CA THR A 110 -3.48 3.88 -5.58
C THR A 110 -3.33 2.37 -5.41
N LEU A 111 -2.11 1.84 -5.56
CA LEU A 111 -1.82 0.42 -5.39
C LEU A 111 -2.11 -0.04 -3.95
N PHE A 112 -1.81 0.80 -2.96
CA PHE A 112 -2.08 0.51 -1.55
C PHE A 112 -3.59 0.41 -1.25
N LEU A 113 -4.42 1.26 -1.87
CA LEU A 113 -5.88 1.16 -1.74
C LEU A 113 -6.39 -0.20 -2.20
N PHE A 114 -5.93 -0.69 -3.35
CA PHE A 114 -6.29 -2.02 -3.84
C PHE A 114 -5.73 -3.14 -2.97
N ALA A 115 -4.45 -3.05 -2.56
CA ALA A 115 -3.83 -4.04 -1.69
C ALA A 115 -4.59 -4.20 -0.35
N SER A 116 -4.85 -3.08 0.32
CA SER A 116 -5.57 -3.05 1.61
C SER A 116 -7.04 -3.47 1.45
N GLY A 117 -7.70 -2.99 0.40
CA GLY A 117 -9.10 -3.30 0.10
C GLY A 117 -9.33 -4.78 -0.18
N LEU A 118 -8.54 -5.36 -1.10
CA LEU A 118 -8.63 -6.77 -1.47
C LEU A 118 -8.26 -7.69 -0.30
N SER A 119 -7.29 -7.31 0.54
CA SER A 119 -6.95 -8.06 1.76
C SER A 119 -8.15 -8.14 2.73
N LYS A 120 -8.84 -7.03 2.96
CA LYS A 120 -10.04 -6.98 3.81
C LYS A 120 -11.19 -7.79 3.20
N LEU A 121 -11.40 -7.68 1.88
CA LEU A 121 -12.44 -8.44 1.17
C LEU A 121 -12.18 -9.95 1.20
N SER A 122 -10.92 -10.39 1.09
CA SER A 122 -10.53 -11.78 1.32
C SER A 122 -10.96 -12.23 2.72
N ILE A 123 -10.51 -11.54 3.78
CA ILE A 123 -10.84 -11.90 5.16
C ILE A 123 -12.36 -11.97 5.38
N LEU A 124 -13.12 -11.01 4.85
CA LEU A 124 -14.58 -11.00 4.95
C LEU A 124 -15.23 -12.16 4.18
N SER A 125 -14.70 -12.52 3.00
CA SER A 125 -15.13 -13.71 2.26
C SER A 125 -14.84 -15.00 3.05
N SER A 126 -13.70 -15.09 3.72
CA SER A 126 -13.40 -16.16 4.67
C SER A 126 -14.42 -16.23 5.82
N TYR A 127 -14.85 -15.09 6.36
CA TYR A 127 -15.87 -15.04 7.41
C TYR A 127 -17.26 -15.47 6.92
N LEU A 128 -17.68 -15.04 5.73
CA LEU A 128 -18.95 -15.46 5.13
C LEU A 128 -19.04 -16.97 4.92
N ARG A 129 -17.90 -17.64 4.72
CA ARG A 129 -17.85 -19.10 4.59
C ARG A 129 -18.09 -19.82 5.92
N ILE A 130 -17.61 -19.26 7.02
CA ILE A 130 -17.74 -19.86 8.37
C ILE A 130 -19.09 -19.51 8.98
N ALA A 131 -19.62 -18.32 8.65
CA ALA A 131 -20.90 -17.84 9.13
C ALA A 131 -22.07 -18.67 8.57
N ALA A 132 -22.97 -19.13 9.44
CA ALA A 132 -24.20 -19.76 9.00
C ALA A 132 -25.12 -18.73 8.30
N PRO A 133 -25.70 -19.07 7.14
CA PRO A 133 -26.59 -18.17 6.41
C PRO A 133 -27.74 -17.67 7.29
N GLY A 134 -28.06 -16.37 7.20
CA GLY A 134 -29.17 -15.76 7.92
C GLY A 134 -28.87 -15.34 9.37
N THR A 135 -27.70 -15.67 9.92
CA THR A 135 -27.26 -15.18 11.23
C THR A 135 -26.98 -13.67 11.22
N TRP A 136 -27.05 -13.04 12.40
CA TRP A 136 -26.64 -11.64 12.57
C TRP A 136 -25.20 -11.40 12.09
N PHE A 137 -24.29 -12.33 12.42
CA PHE A 137 -22.89 -12.26 12.00
C PHE A 137 -22.73 -12.33 10.47
N TRP A 138 -23.52 -13.17 9.79
CA TRP A 138 -23.52 -13.24 8.33
C TRP A 138 -23.96 -11.91 7.70
N ARG A 139 -25.03 -11.28 8.21
CA ARG A 139 -25.48 -9.96 7.73
C ARG A 139 -24.45 -8.87 7.99
N LEU A 140 -23.85 -8.85 9.17
CA LEU A 140 -22.80 -7.87 9.52
C LEU A 140 -21.58 -8.00 8.61
N THR A 141 -21.20 -9.22 8.23
CA THR A 141 -20.07 -9.47 7.32
C THR A 141 -20.35 -8.93 5.92
N TRP A 142 -21.59 -9.07 5.42
CA TRP A 142 -22.00 -8.45 4.15
C TRP A 142 -22.00 -6.92 4.21
N VAL A 143 -22.55 -6.33 5.28
CA VAL A 143 -22.58 -4.87 5.46
C VAL A 143 -21.16 -4.31 5.52
N THR A 144 -20.28 -4.93 6.30
CA THR A 144 -18.86 -4.52 6.38
C THR A 144 -18.14 -4.70 5.04
N GLY A 145 -18.44 -5.75 4.28
CA GLY A 145 -17.95 -5.94 2.91
C GLY A 145 -18.37 -4.81 1.97
N ALA A 146 -19.64 -4.42 2.02
CA ALA A 146 -20.16 -3.30 1.23
C ALA A 146 -19.50 -1.96 1.63
N VAL A 147 -19.30 -1.72 2.94
CA VAL A 147 -18.59 -0.52 3.43
C VAL A 147 -17.14 -0.51 2.95
N VAL A 148 -16.41 -1.62 3.05
CA VAL A 148 -15.03 -1.70 2.57
C VAL A 148 -14.97 -1.43 1.07
N PHE A 149 -15.87 -2.01 0.29
CA PHE A 149 -15.94 -1.77 -1.15
C PHE A 149 -16.23 -0.30 -1.47
N ALA A 150 -17.20 0.31 -0.79
CA ALA A 150 -17.53 1.73 -0.95
C ALA A 150 -16.33 2.63 -0.60
N LEU A 151 -15.61 2.32 0.49
CA LEU A 151 -14.43 3.08 0.89
C LEU A 151 -13.31 3.02 -0.14
N ILE A 152 -13.08 1.88 -0.80
CA ILE A 152 -12.09 1.78 -1.89
C ILE A 152 -12.41 2.80 -2.98
N TRP A 153 -13.66 2.87 -3.42
CA TRP A 153 -14.09 3.82 -4.46
C TRP A 153 -14.06 5.27 -3.98
N ILE A 154 -14.53 5.56 -2.77
CA ILE A 154 -14.50 6.92 -2.20
C ILE A 154 -13.05 7.42 -2.12
N PHE A 155 -12.14 6.61 -1.55
CA PHE A 155 -10.75 7.00 -1.46
C PHE A 155 -10.08 7.09 -2.83
N LEU A 156 -10.45 6.25 -3.79
CA LEU A 156 -9.95 6.37 -5.17
C LEU A 156 -10.38 7.71 -5.77
N ILE A 157 -11.65 8.08 -5.66
CA ILE A 157 -12.16 9.36 -6.15
C ILE A 157 -11.42 10.52 -5.48
N VAL A 158 -11.38 10.54 -4.14
CA VAL A 158 -10.69 11.58 -3.37
C VAL A 158 -9.21 11.67 -3.76
N LEU A 159 -8.55 10.53 -3.96
CA LEU A 159 -7.15 10.47 -4.33
C LEU A 159 -6.90 11.07 -5.72
N TRP A 160 -7.82 10.94 -6.66
CA TRP A 160 -7.65 11.52 -7.99
C TRP A 160 -8.18 12.95 -8.10
N THR A 161 -9.12 13.35 -7.24
CA THR A 161 -9.68 14.72 -7.22
C THR A 161 -8.91 15.71 -6.34
N GLN A 162 -7.99 15.25 -5.47
CA GLN A 162 -7.14 16.14 -4.65
C GLN A 162 -6.19 17.05 -5.46
N CYS A 163 -6.11 16.87 -6.77
CA CYS A 163 -5.31 17.71 -7.68
C CYS A 163 -6.17 18.63 -8.57
N ALA A 164 -7.49 18.69 -8.34
CA ALA A 164 -8.41 19.65 -8.97
C ALA A 164 -8.53 20.94 -8.15
#